data_AF-A0A955PRP4-F1
#
_entry.id   AF-A0A955PRP4-F1
#
_cell.length_a   1.000
_cell.length_b   1.000
_cell.length_c   1.000
_cell.angle_alpha   90.00
_cell.angle_beta   90.00
_cell.angle_gamma   90.00
#
_symmetry.space_group_name_H-M   'P 1'
#
loop_
_entity.id
_entity.type
_entity.pdbx_description
1 polymer ?
#
loop_
_entity_poly.entity_id
_entity_poly.type
_entity_poly.pdbx_seq_one_letter_code
_entity_poly.pdbx_strand_id
1 'polypeptide(L)'
;MPKPWYDFYLKGGSMSGSSWTLLQSSIIRKQIVAVTGLMLVGFLIAHLTGNFLLFAGPEAFNGYSKKLHDLGAILWVLRIGLLAAFLAHIYLAIQLTAENHSARKHRYAVSNQKGDGGFAKRSMIYTGLLVFLFVALHLYDFTFRSKTGDPTVISGVNEGESLGLFGLVWNSFLEPWHAGLYILAMIVLGLHLSHGIQSL
;
A
#
# COMPACT_ATOMS: atom_id res chain seq x y z
N MET A 1 25.80 -60.94 10.01
CA MET A 1 25.92 -59.46 10.05
C MET A 1 24.81 -58.85 9.18
N PRO A 2 23.84 -58.13 9.75
CA PRO A 2 22.83 -57.41 8.96
C PRO A 2 23.45 -56.14 8.35
N LYS A 3 23.04 -55.77 7.13
CA LYS A 3 23.61 -54.63 6.39
C LYS A 3 22.98 -53.29 6.82
N PRO A 4 23.75 -52.17 6.88
CA PRO A 4 23.36 -50.93 7.59
C PRO A 4 22.24 -50.08 6.95
N TRP A 5 21.79 -50.42 5.74
CA TRP A 5 20.95 -49.54 4.92
C TRP A 5 19.44 -49.68 5.16
N TYR A 6 19.01 -50.58 6.06
CA TYR A 6 17.59 -50.80 6.34
C TYR A 6 17.00 -49.77 7.32
N ASP A 7 17.81 -49.17 8.19
CA ASP A 7 17.34 -48.23 9.22
C ASP A 7 16.91 -46.86 8.66
N PHE A 8 17.28 -46.55 7.41
CA PHE A 8 16.96 -45.27 6.79
C PHE A 8 15.47 -45.13 6.42
N TYR A 9 14.77 -46.23 6.14
CA TYR A 9 13.36 -46.19 5.72
C TYR A 9 12.36 -46.27 6.89
N LEU A 10 12.78 -46.69 8.08
CA LEU A 10 11.90 -46.87 9.24
C LEU A 10 11.85 -45.65 10.17
N LYS A 11 12.79 -44.71 10.03
CA LYS A 11 12.67 -43.38 10.65
C LYS A 11 11.91 -42.46 9.71
N GLY A 12 10.60 -42.71 9.62
CA GLY A 12 9.63 -41.74 9.12
C GLY A 12 9.81 -40.44 9.91
N GLY A 13 10.49 -39.47 9.30
CA GLY A 13 10.60 -38.13 9.82
C GLY A 13 9.19 -37.56 9.89
N SER A 14 8.65 -37.45 11.09
CA SER A 14 7.40 -36.77 11.35
C SER A 14 7.51 -35.36 10.79
N MET A 15 6.87 -35.08 9.66
CA MET A 15 6.67 -33.73 9.17
C MET A 15 5.61 -33.05 10.05
N SER A 16 5.89 -32.88 11.35
CA SER A 16 5.16 -31.92 12.17
C SER A 16 5.70 -30.53 11.85
N GLY A 17 5.44 -30.07 10.63
CA GLY A 17 5.62 -28.67 10.28
C GLY A 17 4.61 -27.89 11.11
N SER A 18 5.04 -27.43 12.29
CA SER A 18 4.25 -26.49 13.08
C SER A 18 3.84 -25.32 12.18
N SER A 19 2.63 -24.78 12.33
CA SER A 19 2.15 -23.62 11.57
C SER A 19 3.14 -22.44 11.62
N TRP A 20 3.96 -22.40 12.67
CA TRP A 20 5.07 -21.48 12.90
C TRP A 20 6.24 -21.61 11.91
N THR A 21 6.57 -22.83 11.46
CA THR A 21 7.64 -23.08 10.46
C THR A 21 7.28 -22.62 9.05
N LEU A 22 5.98 -22.56 8.72
CA LEU A 22 5.53 -22.08 7.41
C LEU A 22 5.64 -20.55 7.30
N LEU A 23 5.30 -19.81 8.36
CA LEU A 23 5.45 -18.34 8.39
C LEU A 23 6.91 -17.86 8.37
N GLN A 24 7.86 -18.71 8.75
CA GLN A 24 9.30 -18.44 8.62
C GLN A 24 9.84 -18.63 7.20
N SER A 25 9.07 -19.24 6.29
CA SER A 25 9.49 -19.42 4.91
C SER A 25 9.48 -18.08 4.17
N SER A 26 10.63 -17.72 3.58
CA SER A 26 10.78 -16.52 2.75
C SER A 26 9.83 -16.51 1.54
N ILE A 27 9.33 -17.69 1.11
CA ILE A 27 8.36 -17.85 0.03
C ILE A 27 6.98 -17.34 0.45
N ILE A 28 6.50 -17.75 1.62
CA ILE A 28 5.18 -17.34 2.13
C ILE A 28 5.14 -15.83 2.38
N ARG A 29 6.21 -15.26 2.95
CA ARG A 29 6.27 -13.80 3.17
C ARG A 29 6.21 -13.00 1.86
N LYS A 30 6.87 -13.48 0.79
CA LYS A 30 6.78 -12.86 -0.54
C LYS A 30 5.36 -12.94 -1.12
N GLN A 31 4.70 -14.09 -0.96
CA GLN A 31 3.31 -14.25 -1.39
C GLN A 31 2.37 -13.30 -0.63
N ILE A 32 2.55 -13.13 0.68
CA ILE A 32 1.75 -12.19 1.47
C ILE A 32 1.98 -10.75 0.99
N VAL A 33 3.22 -10.34 0.72
CA VAL A 33 3.52 -9.00 0.14
C VAL A 33 2.84 -8.81 -1.21
N ALA A 34 2.83 -9.83 -2.07
CA ALA A 34 2.16 -9.80 -3.38
C ALA A 34 0.63 -9.66 -3.24
N VAL A 35 0.00 -10.48 -2.39
CA VAL A 35 -1.45 -10.45 -2.17
C VAL A 35 -1.89 -9.12 -1.56
N THR A 36 -1.17 -8.65 -0.53
CA THR A 36 -1.46 -7.34 0.09
C THR A 36 -1.24 -6.20 -0.90
N GLY A 37 -0.19 -6.26 -1.73
CA GLY A 37 0.04 -5.29 -2.80
C GLY A 37 -1.11 -5.25 -3.81
N LEU A 38 -1.62 -6.41 -4.23
CA LEU A 38 -2.75 -6.49 -5.16
C LEU A 38 -4.05 -5.92 -4.54
N MET A 39 -4.29 -6.18 -3.25
CA MET A 39 -5.43 -5.57 -2.53
C MET A 39 -5.32 -4.05 -2.50
N LEU A 40 -4.12 -3.51 -2.25
CA LEU A 40 -3.88 -2.07 -2.25
C LEU A 40 -4.07 -1.46 -3.64
N VAL A 41 -3.65 -2.15 -4.71
CA VAL A 41 -3.92 -1.72 -6.09
C VAL A 41 -5.42 -1.69 -6.38
N GLY A 42 -6.16 -2.70 -5.96
CA GLY A 42 -7.63 -2.72 -6.09
C GLY A 42 -8.28 -1.53 -5.38
N PHE A 43 -7.81 -1.19 -4.18
CA PHE A 43 -8.23 0.02 -3.49
C PHE A 43 -7.87 1.29 -4.25
N LEU A 44 -6.65 1.41 -4.78
CA LEU A 44 -6.23 2.59 -5.54
C LEU A 44 -7.12 2.82 -6.76
N ILE A 45 -7.51 1.77 -7.46
CA ILE A 45 -8.45 1.85 -8.59
C ILE A 45 -9.80 2.39 -8.11
N ALA A 46 -10.41 1.77 -7.11
CA ALA A 46 -11.70 2.20 -6.58
C ALA A 46 -11.65 3.64 -6.03
N HIS A 47 -10.57 3.98 -5.33
CA HIS A 47 -10.31 5.30 -4.78
C HIS A 47 -10.19 6.35 -5.91
N LEU A 48 -9.40 6.08 -6.95
CA LEU A 48 -9.25 6.97 -8.09
C LEU A 48 -10.57 7.15 -8.85
N THR A 49 -11.35 6.08 -9.04
CA THR A 49 -12.69 6.15 -9.64
C THR A 49 -13.61 7.08 -8.84
N GLY A 50 -13.60 6.99 -7.50
CA GLY A 50 -14.33 7.92 -6.65
C GLY A 50 -13.84 9.37 -6.78
N ASN A 51 -12.52 9.58 -6.89
CA ASN A 51 -11.94 10.91 -7.09
C ASN A 51 -12.31 11.54 -8.42
N PHE A 52 -12.49 10.76 -9.50
CA PHE A 52 -12.95 11.33 -10.77
C PHE A 52 -14.32 12.00 -10.69
N LEU A 53 -15.14 11.68 -9.70
CA LEU A 53 -16.41 12.37 -9.46
C LEU A 53 -16.21 13.84 -9.05
N LEU A 54 -15.01 14.28 -8.67
CA LEU A 54 -14.69 15.70 -8.50
C LEU A 54 -14.97 16.49 -9.78
N PHE A 55 -14.71 15.91 -10.96
CA PHE A 55 -14.99 16.56 -12.25
C PHE A 55 -16.48 16.59 -12.60
N ALA A 56 -17.30 15.79 -11.91
CA ALA A 56 -18.75 15.77 -12.07
C ALA A 56 -19.47 16.72 -11.10
N GLY A 57 -18.74 17.42 -10.22
CA GLY A 57 -19.27 18.44 -9.31
C GLY A 57 -19.54 17.95 -7.88
N PRO A 58 -19.91 18.89 -6.99
CA PRO A 58 -20.05 18.65 -5.55
C PRO A 58 -21.14 17.63 -5.22
N GLU A 59 -22.27 17.63 -5.92
CA GLU A 59 -23.38 16.69 -5.68
C GLU A 59 -22.96 15.25 -5.95
N ALA A 60 -22.27 15.01 -7.07
CA ALA A 60 -21.80 13.68 -7.46
C ALA A 60 -20.76 13.15 -6.46
N PHE A 61 -19.76 13.97 -6.14
CA PHE A 61 -18.67 13.59 -5.26
C PHE A 61 -19.12 13.39 -3.80
N ASN A 62 -19.85 14.36 -3.23
CA ASN A 62 -20.36 14.25 -1.87
C ASN A 62 -21.44 13.16 -1.74
N GLY A 63 -22.29 12.99 -2.77
CA GLY A 63 -23.28 11.92 -2.81
C GLY A 63 -22.64 10.53 -2.80
N TYR A 64 -21.55 10.34 -3.55
CA TYR A 64 -20.78 9.10 -3.51
C TYR A 64 -20.13 8.86 -2.14
N SER A 65 -19.49 9.89 -1.58
CA SER A 65 -18.89 9.85 -0.24
C SER A 65 -19.93 9.47 0.83
N LYS A 66 -21.12 10.06 0.77
CA LYS A 66 -22.23 9.73 1.66
C LYS A 66 -22.66 8.27 1.52
N LYS A 67 -22.87 7.78 0.30
CA LYS A 67 -23.24 6.37 0.04
C LYS A 67 -22.22 5.40 0.61
N LEU A 68 -20.92 5.70 0.51
CA LEU A 68 -19.87 4.88 1.12
C LEU A 68 -19.97 4.88 2.65
N HIS A 69 -20.20 6.05 3.28
CA HIS A 69 -20.40 6.15 4.72
C HIS A 69 -21.66 5.42 5.21
N ASP A 70 -22.73 5.44 4.41
CA ASP A 70 -23.99 4.75 4.72
C ASP A 70 -23.84 3.21 4.72
N LEU A 71 -22.74 2.65 4.20
CA LEU A 71 -22.43 1.21 4.32
C LEU A 71 -22.16 0.76 5.77
N GLY A 72 -21.95 1.69 6.70
CA GLY A 72 -21.85 1.42 8.14
C GLY A 72 -20.77 0.40 8.49
N ALA A 73 -21.18 -0.75 9.03
CA ALA A 73 -20.27 -1.80 9.50
C ALA A 73 -19.39 -2.37 8.36
N ILE A 74 -19.91 -2.45 7.13
CA ILE A 74 -19.14 -2.96 5.98
C ILE A 74 -17.96 -2.03 5.70
N LEU A 75 -18.16 -0.71 5.76
CA LEU A 75 -17.08 0.25 5.57
C LEU A 75 -15.98 0.09 6.62
N TRP A 76 -16.33 -0.21 7.88
CA TRP A 76 -15.35 -0.46 8.92
C TRP A 76 -14.51 -1.71 8.67
N VAL A 77 -15.13 -2.79 8.21
CA VAL A 77 -14.41 -4.00 7.81
C VAL A 77 -13.44 -3.70 6.68
N LEU A 78 -13.88 -2.95 5.66
CA LEU A 78 -13.02 -2.53 4.56
C LEU A 78 -11.86 -1.66 5.07
N ARG A 79 -12.11 -0.68 5.94
CA ARG A 79 -11.06 0.20 6.51
C ARG A 79 -10.03 -0.58 7.32
N ILE A 80 -10.46 -1.45 8.23
CA ILE A 80 -9.57 -2.24 9.09
C ILE A 80 -8.79 -3.24 8.23
N GLY A 81 -9.46 -3.92 7.30
CA GLY A 81 -8.82 -4.87 6.38
C GLY A 81 -7.76 -4.19 5.51
N LEU A 82 -8.05 -2.99 5.01
CA LEU A 82 -7.09 -2.23 4.20
C LEU A 82 -5.90 -1.75 5.01
N LEU A 83 -6.14 -1.25 6.23
CA LEU A 83 -5.08 -0.85 7.16
C LEU A 83 -4.19 -2.04 7.51
N ALA A 84 -4.77 -3.20 7.79
CA ALA A 84 -4.02 -4.43 8.07
C ALA A 84 -3.18 -4.85 6.85
N ALA A 85 -3.74 -4.81 5.64
CA ALA A 85 -3.01 -5.10 4.42
C ALA A 85 -1.85 -4.12 4.19
N PHE A 86 -2.08 -2.82 4.40
CA PHE A 86 -1.05 -1.78 4.27
C PHE A 86 0.10 -1.98 5.26
N LEU A 87 -0.20 -2.21 6.54
CA LEU A 87 0.81 -2.44 7.57
C LEU A 87 1.58 -3.74 7.33
N ALA A 88 0.89 -4.82 6.96
CA ALA A 88 1.52 -6.09 6.63
C ALA A 88 2.44 -5.97 5.40
N HIS A 89 1.98 -5.26 4.37
CA HIS A 89 2.77 -4.99 3.17
C HIS A 89 4.09 -4.29 3.50
N ILE A 90 4.03 -3.19 4.25
CA ILE A 90 5.21 -2.41 4.64
C ILE A 90 6.14 -3.24 5.53
N TYR A 91 5.60 -3.86 6.58
CA TYR A 91 6.39 -4.62 7.55
C TYR A 91 7.17 -5.75 6.89
N LEU A 92 6.50 -6.57 6.09
CA LEU A 92 7.13 -7.70 5.41
C LEU A 92 8.07 -7.24 4.29
N ALA A 93 7.74 -6.15 3.58
CA ALA A 93 8.64 -5.59 2.56
C ALA A 93 9.96 -5.09 3.18
N ILE A 94 9.90 -4.43 4.35
CA ILE A 94 11.09 -3.99 5.10
C ILE A 94 11.90 -5.20 5.57
N GLN A 95 11.26 -6.21 6.17
CA GLN A 95 11.96 -7.42 6.59
C GLN A 95 12.69 -8.12 5.44
N LEU A 96 12.00 -8.36 4.32
CA LEU A 96 12.60 -8.98 3.14
C LEU A 96 13.74 -8.13 2.57
N THR A 97 13.63 -6.81 2.62
CA THR A 97 14.69 -5.90 2.19
C THR A 97 15.92 -6.01 3.09
N ALA A 98 15.73 -6.05 4.40
CA ALA A 98 16.79 -6.20 5.38
C ALA A 98 17.49 -7.57 5.26
N GLU A 99 16.72 -8.65 5.10
CA GLU A 99 17.25 -10.01 4.88
C GLU A 99 18.03 -10.12 3.56
N ASN A 100 17.51 -9.54 2.48
CA ASN A 100 18.22 -9.50 1.20
C ASN A 100 19.51 -8.68 1.29
N HIS A 101 19.55 -7.65 2.14
CA HIS A 101 20.75 -6.83 2.36
C HIS A 101 21.80 -7.58 3.20
N SER A 102 21.39 -8.27 4.26
CA SER A 102 22.30 -9.06 5.11
C SER A 102 22.88 -10.27 4.37
N ALA A 103 22.07 -10.98 3.57
CA ALA A 103 22.51 -12.11 2.77
C ALA A 103 23.59 -11.74 1.74
N ARG A 104 23.62 -10.48 1.26
CA ARG A 104 24.66 -10.00 0.32
C ARG A 104 26.02 -9.75 0.99
N LYS A 105 26.07 -9.60 2.32
CA LYS A 105 27.35 -9.47 3.05
C LYS A 105 28.12 -10.79 3.08
N HIS A 106 27.43 -11.93 2.96
CA HIS A 106 28.04 -13.24 2.74
C HIS A 106 28.13 -13.50 1.23
N ARG A 107 29.25 -13.12 0.62
CA ARG A 107 29.50 -13.25 -0.82
C ARG A 107 29.46 -14.71 -1.26
N TYR A 108 28.34 -15.18 -1.79
CA TYR A 108 28.30 -16.45 -2.52
C TYR A 108 29.25 -16.35 -3.73
N ALA A 109 30.07 -17.39 -3.93
CA ALA A 109 31.14 -17.48 -4.93
C ALA A 109 30.65 -17.47 -6.40
N VAL A 110 29.35 -17.33 -6.65
CA VAL A 110 28.77 -17.28 -8.00
C VAL A 110 27.88 -16.05 -8.10
N SER A 111 28.45 -14.98 -8.64
CA SER A 111 27.73 -13.77 -8.99
C SER A 111 26.95 -14.00 -10.29
N ASN A 112 25.75 -14.56 -10.19
CA ASN A 112 24.76 -14.47 -11.28
C ASN A 112 24.12 -13.07 -11.23
N GLN A 113 24.90 -12.05 -11.60
CA GLN A 113 24.39 -10.74 -11.97
C GLN A 113 23.70 -10.85 -13.33
N LYS A 114 22.51 -11.45 -13.37
CA LYS A 114 21.59 -11.24 -14.49
C LYS A 114 20.92 -9.87 -14.30
N GLY A 115 21.44 -8.88 -15.02
CA GLY A 115 20.76 -7.76 -15.68
C GLY A 115 19.80 -6.87 -14.88
N ASP A 116 20.02 -5.56 -14.94
CA ASP A 116 19.08 -4.43 -14.70
C ASP A 116 18.34 -4.29 -13.36
N GLY A 117 18.16 -5.35 -12.56
CA GLY A 117 17.33 -5.31 -11.35
C GLY A 117 17.95 -4.60 -10.15
N GLY A 118 19.19 -4.09 -10.23
CA GLY A 118 19.89 -3.48 -9.10
C GLY A 118 19.35 -2.11 -8.69
N PHE A 119 19.00 -1.28 -9.68
CA PHE A 119 18.48 0.08 -9.45
C PHE A 119 17.00 0.05 -9.04
N ALA A 120 16.16 -0.67 -9.78
CA ALA A 120 14.73 -0.85 -9.43
C ALA A 120 14.54 -1.43 -8.02
N LYS A 121 15.35 -2.43 -7.61
CA LYS A 121 15.29 -2.98 -6.25
C LYS A 121 15.80 -2.01 -5.18
N ARG A 122 16.71 -1.09 -5.52
CA ARG A 122 17.19 -0.06 -4.59
C ARG A 122 16.21 1.10 -4.48
N SER A 123 15.54 1.50 -5.57
CA SER A 123 14.55 2.58 -5.55
C SER A 123 13.28 2.20 -4.78
N MET A 124 12.88 0.91 -4.77
CA MET A 124 11.64 0.44 -4.13
C MET A 124 11.48 0.80 -2.64
N ILE A 125 12.55 0.77 -1.84
CA ILE A 125 12.46 1.15 -0.43
C ILE A 125 12.27 2.66 -0.27
N TYR A 126 12.89 3.47 -1.12
CA TYR A 126 12.77 4.93 -1.10
C TYR A 126 11.40 5.39 -1.61
N THR A 127 10.93 4.82 -2.73
CA THR A 127 9.58 5.12 -3.24
C THR A 127 8.51 4.66 -2.25
N GLY A 128 8.69 3.50 -1.61
CA GLY A 128 7.79 3.03 -0.56
C GLY A 128 7.75 3.95 0.66
N LEU A 129 8.90 4.47 1.11
CA LEU A 129 8.96 5.45 2.21
C LEU A 129 8.25 6.76 1.84
N LEU A 130 8.48 7.28 0.64
CA LEU A 130 7.81 8.49 0.16
C LEU A 130 6.29 8.29 0.03
N VAL A 131 5.84 7.13 -0.46
CA VAL A 131 4.42 6.76 -0.49
C VAL A 131 3.85 6.68 0.92
N PHE A 132 4.56 6.10 1.88
CA PHE A 132 4.11 6.07 3.28
C PHE A 132 3.92 7.47 3.86
N LEU A 133 4.87 8.38 3.64
CA LEU A 133 4.75 9.78 4.07
C LEU A 133 3.57 10.48 3.39
N PHE A 134 3.39 10.24 2.09
CA PHE A 134 2.22 10.75 1.35
C PHE A 134 0.91 10.22 1.93
N VAL A 135 0.80 8.93 2.25
CA VAL A 135 -0.41 8.35 2.86
C VAL A 135 -0.70 9.01 4.21
N ALA A 136 0.31 9.24 5.05
CA ALA A 136 0.13 9.93 6.32
C ALA A 136 -0.42 11.35 6.14
N LEU A 137 0.16 12.11 5.21
CA LEU A 137 -0.32 13.45 4.85
C LEU A 137 -1.74 13.42 4.27
N HIS A 138 -2.02 12.49 3.36
CA HIS A 138 -3.33 12.29 2.75
C HIS A 138 -4.42 11.97 3.78
N LEU A 139 -4.12 11.11 4.75
CA LEU A 139 -5.05 10.81 5.84
C LEU A 139 -5.28 12.03 6.74
N TYR A 140 -4.23 12.80 7.03
CA TYR A 140 -4.38 14.07 7.74
C TYR A 140 -5.35 15.00 6.98
N ASP A 141 -5.10 15.23 5.70
CA ASP A 141 -5.85 16.20 4.92
C ASP A 141 -7.31 15.83 4.69
N PHE A 142 -7.62 14.56 4.43
CA PHE A 142 -8.97 14.19 4.00
C PHE A 142 -9.68 13.22 4.94
N THR A 143 -8.95 12.53 5.83
CA THR A 143 -9.56 11.63 6.81
C THR A 143 -9.73 12.29 8.18
N PHE A 144 -8.78 13.11 8.63
CA PHE A 144 -8.83 13.69 9.98
C PHE A 144 -9.31 15.14 10.04
N ARG A 145 -9.11 15.95 8.98
CA ARG A 145 -9.66 17.32 8.94
C ARG A 145 -11.18 17.35 8.94
N SER A 146 -11.76 18.43 9.45
CA SER A 146 -13.21 18.66 9.42
C SER A 146 -13.74 18.71 7.99
N LYS A 147 -14.88 18.05 7.73
CA LYS A 147 -15.62 18.11 6.45
C LYS A 147 -16.79 19.08 6.52
N THR A 148 -16.70 20.05 7.43
CA THR A 148 -17.72 21.08 7.66
C THR A 148 -17.04 22.38 8.10
N GLY A 149 -17.73 23.50 7.91
CA GLY A 149 -17.30 24.83 8.34
C GLY A 149 -16.33 25.49 7.36
N ASP A 150 -15.59 26.50 7.81
CA ASP A 150 -14.76 27.36 6.96
C ASP A 150 -13.83 26.61 5.99
N PRO A 151 -13.17 25.48 6.36
CA PRO A 151 -12.31 24.75 5.42
C PRO A 151 -13.02 24.20 4.19
N THR A 152 -14.35 24.09 4.23
CA THR A 152 -15.17 23.51 3.17
C THR A 152 -15.96 24.54 2.37
N VAL A 153 -15.78 25.83 2.68
CA VAL A 153 -16.40 26.95 1.96
C VAL A 153 -15.45 27.45 0.88
N ILE A 154 -15.93 27.60 -0.36
CA ILE A 154 -15.15 28.17 -1.45
C ILE A 154 -15.57 29.62 -1.68
N SER A 155 -14.63 30.54 -1.46
CA SER A 155 -14.86 31.98 -1.63
C SER A 155 -15.35 32.31 -3.04
N GLY A 156 -16.52 32.95 -3.13
CA GLY A 156 -17.09 33.44 -4.40
C GLY A 156 -17.86 32.42 -5.24
N VAL A 157 -18.10 31.20 -4.74
CA VAL A 157 -18.82 30.16 -5.50
C VAL A 157 -20.26 29.95 -5.03
N ASN A 158 -20.51 29.84 -3.71
CA ASN A 158 -21.85 29.50 -3.17
C ASN A 158 -22.23 30.36 -1.94
N GLU A 159 -22.06 31.68 -2.01
CA GLU A 159 -22.48 32.60 -0.93
C GLU A 159 -21.93 32.28 0.48
N GLY A 160 -20.84 31.51 0.57
CA GLY A 160 -20.28 31.08 1.85
C GLY A 160 -20.80 29.74 2.37
N GLU A 161 -21.60 29.01 1.60
CA GLU A 161 -22.07 27.67 1.97
C GLU A 161 -20.96 26.62 1.92
N SER A 162 -21.00 25.70 2.88
CA SER A 162 -20.06 24.59 2.99
C SER A 162 -20.37 23.50 1.95
N LEU A 163 -19.39 23.18 1.11
CA LEU A 163 -19.46 22.10 0.13
C LEU A 163 -18.94 20.75 0.67
N GLY A 164 -18.80 20.61 1.97
CA GLY A 164 -18.37 19.37 2.59
C GLY A 164 -16.99 18.88 2.12
N LEU A 165 -16.87 17.59 1.84
CA LEU A 165 -15.61 16.99 1.39
C LEU A 165 -15.15 17.57 0.04
N PHE A 166 -16.08 17.87 -0.88
CA PHE A 166 -15.73 18.54 -2.14
C PHE A 166 -15.01 19.87 -1.88
N GLY A 167 -15.58 20.72 -1.03
CA GLY A 167 -14.99 22.03 -0.70
C GLY A 167 -13.62 21.91 -0.05
N LEU A 168 -13.46 20.95 0.87
CA LEU A 168 -12.17 20.66 1.50
C LEU A 168 -11.10 20.29 0.47
N VAL A 169 -11.43 19.36 -0.43
CA VAL A 169 -10.52 18.91 -1.49
C VAL A 169 -10.18 20.06 -2.43
N TRP A 170 -11.18 20.81 -2.87
CA TRP A 170 -11.00 21.97 -3.75
C TRP A 170 -10.05 22.99 -3.14
N ASN A 171 -10.32 23.41 -1.90
CA ASN A 171 -9.51 24.40 -1.21
C ASN A 171 -8.07 23.92 -0.98
N SER A 172 -7.85 22.65 -0.64
CA SER A 172 -6.50 22.09 -0.51
C SER A 172 -5.70 22.16 -1.81
N PHE A 173 -6.34 22.05 -2.98
CA PHE A 173 -5.66 22.11 -4.27
C PHE A 173 -5.58 23.50 -4.90
N LEU A 174 -6.28 24.50 -4.35
CA LEU A 174 -6.04 25.91 -4.70
C LEU A 174 -4.69 26.40 -4.20
N GLU A 175 -4.13 25.77 -3.16
CA GLU A 175 -2.83 26.10 -2.61
C GLU A 175 -1.70 25.46 -3.46
N PRO A 176 -0.89 26.25 -4.20
CA PRO A 176 -0.03 25.69 -5.26
C PRO A 176 1.05 24.73 -4.76
N TRP A 177 1.62 24.97 -3.57
CA TRP A 177 2.63 24.08 -3.02
C TRP A 177 2.03 22.74 -2.61
N HIS A 178 0.81 22.75 -2.07
CA HIS A 178 0.09 21.57 -1.65
C HIS A 178 -0.26 20.70 -2.87
N ALA A 179 -0.76 21.33 -3.94
CA ALA A 179 -0.98 20.68 -5.22
C ALA A 179 0.32 20.09 -5.80
N GLY A 180 1.43 20.84 -5.74
CA GLY A 180 2.74 20.37 -6.19
C GLY A 180 3.23 19.11 -5.45
N LEU A 181 3.03 19.04 -4.13
CA LEU A 181 3.37 17.85 -3.34
C LEU A 181 2.54 16.63 -3.77
N TYR A 182 1.24 16.78 -4.02
CA TYR A 182 0.39 15.69 -4.47
C TYR A 182 0.77 15.20 -5.87
N ILE A 183 1.11 16.11 -6.78
CA ILE A 183 1.60 15.75 -8.12
C ILE A 183 2.88 14.92 -8.01
N LEU A 184 3.84 15.37 -7.19
CA LEU A 184 5.07 14.61 -6.94
C LEU A 184 4.76 13.23 -6.34
N ALA A 185 3.84 13.17 -5.37
CA ALA A 185 3.43 11.91 -4.76
C ALA A 185 2.79 10.95 -5.77
N MET A 186 1.98 11.43 -6.72
CA MET A 186 1.40 10.60 -7.78
C MET A 186 2.47 10.02 -8.71
N ILE A 187 3.50 10.81 -9.04
CA ILE A 187 4.65 10.33 -9.84
C ILE A 187 5.39 9.21 -9.07
N VAL A 188 5.70 9.45 -7.79
CA VAL A 188 6.38 8.46 -6.95
C VAL A 188 5.54 7.20 -6.76
N LEU A 189 4.24 7.35 -6.57
CA LEU A 189 3.30 6.23 -6.48
C LEU A 189 3.28 5.43 -7.79
N GLY A 190 3.23 6.09 -8.95
CA GLY A 190 3.30 5.43 -10.26
C GLY A 190 4.60 4.64 -10.45
N LEU A 191 5.74 5.22 -10.04
CA LEU A 191 7.03 4.52 -10.04
C LEU A 191 7.02 3.31 -9.10
N HIS A 192 6.49 3.45 -7.88
CA HIS A 192 6.37 2.36 -6.92
C HIS A 192 5.50 1.21 -7.47
N LEU A 193 4.35 1.53 -8.06
CA LEU A 193 3.44 0.55 -8.66
C LEU A 193 4.08 -0.16 -9.85
N SER A 194 4.75 0.57 -10.75
CA SER A 194 5.36 -0.04 -11.94
C SER A 194 6.43 -1.07 -11.56
N HIS A 195 7.27 -0.77 -10.58
CA HIS A 195 8.24 -1.72 -10.03
C HIS A 195 7.58 -2.87 -9.26
N GLY A 196 6.51 -2.59 -8.51
CA GLY A 196 5.73 -3.59 -7.79
C GLY A 196 5.11 -4.63 -8.72
N ILE A 197 4.47 -4.19 -9.81
CA ILE A 197 3.85 -5.06 -10.81
C ILE A 197 4.90 -5.89 -11.56
N GLN A 198 6.06 -5.30 -11.89
CA GLN A 198 7.18 -6.03 -12.49
C GLN A 198 7.80 -7.09 -11.57
N SER A 199 7.50 -7.03 -10.27
CA SER A 199 8.04 -7.93 -9.25
C SER A 199 7.05 -9.00 -8.77
N LEU A 200 5.80 -8.96 -9.24
CA LEU A 200 4.79 -10.02 -9.06
C LEU A 200 5.14 -11.24 -9.93
#